data_AF-A0A453JUV0-F1
#
_entry.id   AF-A0A453JUV0-F1
#
_cell.length_a   1.000
_cell.length_b   1.000
_cell.length_c   1.000
_cell.angle_alpha   90.00
_cell.angle_beta   90.00
_cell.angle_gamma   90.00
#
_symmetry.space_group_name_H-M   'P 1'
#
loop_
_entity.id
_entity.type
_entity.pdbx_description
1 polymer ?
#
loop_
_entity_poly.entity_id
_entity_poly.type
_entity_poly.pdbx_seq_one_letter_code
_entity_poly.pdbx_strand_id
1 'polypeptide(L)'
;MGEMNHQPGVPPPVGVPPPMGMQPMMNAPVGAGAMHQPYEQFNQLNYCVHSNPSWVQVAGLAFLHYLVMLGSTVMLVSIIVPAMGGGPGEKARVIQAFLFVSGINTLLQTLVGTRLPTVMNASFAFVVPVLSIARQFNTNDFESNHERFVHTMRATQGALIVASILNMILGYSRAWGAFAKKFSPVIMTPVVCVVGLGLFQIGFPQVGKCVEIGLPMLILAIVVQQYAPLYFRHIHERTTFLFERYSLLLCIGIVWAFAAILTAAGAYNHVSLKTQQHCRTDKSFLISSAPWIKISYPFHWGPPIFTAGHSFGMMGAVLVSSFESTGAHFATARLAGATPPPAHVLTRSIGLQ
;
A
#
# COMPACT_ATOMS: atom_id res chain seq x y z
N MET A 1 -1.53 -85.44 11.83
CA MET A 1 -2.54 -84.36 11.89
C MET A 1 -1.83 -83.16 12.49
N GLY A 2 -1.23 -82.24 11.76
CA GLY A 2 -1.67 -81.59 10.53
C GLY A 2 -1.85 -80.10 10.86
N GLU A 3 -0.76 -79.41 11.21
CA GLU A 3 -0.73 -77.97 11.46
C GLU A 3 -1.01 -77.21 10.14
N MET A 4 -2.09 -76.42 10.12
CA MET A 4 -2.46 -75.58 8.99
C MET A 4 -1.74 -74.23 9.05
N ASN A 5 -0.76 -74.06 8.16
CA ASN A 5 -0.18 -72.77 7.79
C ASN A 5 -1.20 -71.95 6.97
N HIS A 6 -1.69 -70.84 7.52
CA HIS A 6 -2.30 -69.77 6.73
C HIS A 6 -1.51 -68.47 6.93
N GLN A 7 -0.74 -68.11 5.90
CA GLN A 7 -0.11 -66.79 5.74
C GLN A 7 -1.19 -65.73 5.47
N PRO A 8 -1.17 -64.57 6.16
CA PRO A 8 -1.96 -63.40 5.74
C PRO A 8 -1.31 -62.73 4.53
N GLY A 9 -2.11 -62.53 3.47
CA GLY A 9 -1.67 -61.99 2.18
C GLY A 9 -1.19 -60.53 2.22
N VAL A 10 -0.21 -60.25 1.36
CA VAL A 10 0.35 -58.92 1.07
C VAL A 10 -0.68 -58.09 0.28
N PRO A 11 -0.94 -56.82 0.64
CA PRO A 11 -1.81 -55.94 -0.16
C PRO A 11 -1.13 -55.53 -1.49
N PRO A 12 -1.90 -55.33 -2.58
CA PRO A 12 -1.34 -55.02 -3.89
C PRO A 12 -0.67 -53.63 -3.94
N PRO A 13 0.35 -53.44 -4.78
CA PRO A 13 1.03 -52.15 -4.93
C PRO A 13 0.10 -51.09 -5.52
N VAL A 14 0.08 -49.91 -4.89
CA VAL A 14 -0.63 -48.72 -5.36
C VAL A 14 0.02 -48.27 -6.68
N GLY A 15 -0.74 -48.33 -7.77
CA GLY A 15 -0.30 -47.89 -9.10
C GLY A 15 -0.01 -46.39 -9.14
N VAL A 16 1.16 -46.03 -9.66
CA VAL A 16 1.54 -44.64 -9.96
C VAL A 16 0.71 -44.14 -11.15
N PRO A 17 0.05 -42.97 -11.08
CA PRO A 17 -0.67 -42.43 -12.24
C PRO A 17 0.32 -42.04 -13.36
N PRO A 18 -0.06 -42.19 -14.64
CA PRO A 18 0.83 -41.96 -15.77
C PRO A 18 1.24 -40.49 -15.89
N PRO A 19 2.44 -40.19 -16.42
CA PRO A 19 2.90 -38.82 -16.61
C PRO A 19 2.00 -38.13 -17.65
N MET A 20 1.37 -37.02 -17.26
CA MET A 20 0.67 -36.14 -18.19
C MET A 20 1.66 -35.64 -19.25
N GLY A 21 1.39 -35.97 -20.51
CA GLY A 21 2.21 -35.56 -21.64
C GLY A 21 2.34 -34.04 -21.73
N MET A 22 3.58 -33.55 -21.79
CA MET A 22 3.90 -32.17 -22.14
C MET A 22 3.37 -31.87 -23.55
N GLN A 23 2.35 -31.01 -23.64
CA GLN A 23 2.06 -30.32 -24.89
C GLN A 23 3.18 -29.31 -25.16
N PRO A 24 3.65 -29.16 -26.41
CA PRO A 24 4.74 -28.23 -26.75
C PRO A 24 4.25 -26.78 -26.58
N MET A 25 4.73 -26.10 -25.54
CA MET A 25 4.46 -24.68 -25.32
C MET A 25 5.18 -23.85 -26.39
N MET A 26 4.40 -23.14 -27.22
CA MET A 26 4.86 -22.34 -28.36
C MET A 26 5.53 -21.01 -27.95
N ASN A 27 5.68 -20.73 -26.65
CA ASN A 27 6.38 -19.57 -26.11
C ASN A 27 7.31 -20.00 -24.97
N ALA A 28 8.54 -19.46 -24.95
CA ALA A 28 9.49 -19.71 -23.87
C ALA A 28 8.85 -19.39 -22.50
N PRO A 29 9.05 -20.23 -21.46
CA PRO A 29 8.53 -19.93 -20.13
C PRO A 29 9.09 -18.60 -19.66
N VAL A 30 8.19 -17.70 -19.26
CA VAL A 30 8.50 -16.40 -18.66
C VAL A 30 9.32 -16.68 -17.39
N GLY A 31 10.66 -16.59 -17.45
CA GLY A 31 11.52 -17.08 -16.36
C GLY A 31 12.77 -17.87 -16.80
N ALA A 32 13.00 -18.05 -18.10
CA ALA A 32 14.30 -18.49 -18.61
C ALA A 32 15.42 -17.55 -18.11
N GLY A 33 16.13 -17.94 -17.05
CA GLY A 33 17.19 -17.14 -16.41
C GLY A 33 17.02 -16.83 -14.91
N ALA A 34 15.93 -17.27 -14.26
CA ALA A 34 15.81 -17.12 -12.81
C ALA A 34 16.83 -18.02 -12.07
N MET A 35 17.69 -17.44 -11.21
CA MET A 35 18.68 -18.21 -10.43
C MET A 35 18.04 -19.19 -9.42
N HIS A 36 16.75 -19.01 -9.10
CA HIS A 36 15.98 -19.91 -8.25
C HIS A 36 14.64 -20.20 -8.90
N GLN A 37 14.25 -21.48 -8.93
CA GLN A 37 12.97 -21.95 -9.46
C GLN A 37 11.81 -21.41 -8.59
N PRO A 38 10.77 -20.79 -9.17
CA PRO A 38 9.59 -20.36 -8.43
C PRO A 38 8.90 -21.55 -7.75
N TYR A 39 8.31 -21.32 -6.57
CA TYR A 39 7.51 -22.35 -5.88
C TYR A 39 6.12 -22.54 -6.53
N GLU A 40 5.52 -21.44 -6.98
CA GLU A 40 4.33 -21.41 -7.85
C GLU A 40 4.52 -20.29 -8.87
N GLN A 41 4.23 -20.55 -10.14
CA GLN A 41 4.23 -19.53 -11.18
C GLN A 41 2.83 -19.40 -11.76
N PHE A 42 2.25 -18.19 -11.67
CA PHE A 42 0.96 -17.93 -12.32
C PHE A 42 1.14 -17.99 -13.84
N ASN A 43 0.29 -18.78 -14.53
CA ASN A 43 0.29 -18.92 -15.99
C ASN A 43 0.04 -17.59 -16.76
N GLN A 44 -0.30 -16.50 -16.06
CA GLN A 44 -0.59 -15.18 -16.63
C GLN A 44 0.44 -14.09 -16.24
N LEU A 45 1.63 -14.48 -15.79
CA LEU A 45 2.69 -13.50 -15.48
C LEU A 45 3.29 -12.94 -16.77
N ASN A 46 3.03 -11.66 -17.06
CA ASN A 46 3.54 -10.98 -18.26
C ASN A 46 5.01 -10.56 -18.15
N TYR A 47 5.48 -10.25 -16.93
CA TYR A 47 6.83 -9.76 -16.66
C TYR A 47 7.38 -10.38 -15.37
N CYS A 48 8.56 -10.96 -15.44
CA CYS A 48 9.34 -11.35 -14.27
C CYS A 48 10.04 -10.13 -13.65
N VAL A 49 10.48 -10.27 -12.40
CA VAL A 49 11.25 -9.24 -11.66
C VAL A 49 12.50 -8.75 -12.42
N HIS A 50 13.14 -9.64 -13.19
CA HIS A 50 14.34 -9.31 -13.98
C HIS A 50 14.06 -8.94 -15.44
N SER A 51 12.79 -8.89 -15.85
CA SER A 51 12.45 -8.51 -17.23
C SER A 51 12.55 -6.99 -17.42
N ASN A 52 12.99 -6.57 -18.60
CA ASN A 52 13.17 -5.15 -18.93
C ASN A 52 12.18 -4.75 -20.04
N PRO A 53 10.97 -4.26 -19.69
CA PRO A 53 10.00 -3.83 -20.68
C PRO A 53 10.39 -2.48 -21.33
N SER A 54 9.68 -2.10 -22.38
CA SER A 54 9.90 -0.81 -23.05
C SER A 54 9.78 0.37 -22.07
N TRP A 55 10.65 1.37 -22.22
CA TRP A 55 10.72 2.51 -21.31
C TRP A 55 9.38 3.26 -21.15
N VAL A 56 8.59 3.36 -22.23
CA VAL A 56 7.26 3.98 -22.21
C VAL A 56 6.28 3.23 -21.30
N GLN A 57 6.31 1.88 -21.33
CA GLN A 57 5.48 1.06 -20.46
C GLN A 57 5.93 1.16 -19.01
N VAL A 58 7.25 1.19 -18.76
CA VAL A 58 7.81 1.42 -17.42
C VAL A 58 7.36 2.76 -16.86
N ALA A 59 7.48 3.84 -17.65
CA ALA A 59 7.07 5.18 -17.23
C ALA A 59 5.57 5.24 -16.90
N GLY A 60 4.71 4.63 -17.72
CA GLY A 60 3.27 4.58 -17.47
C GLY A 60 2.91 3.80 -16.20
N LEU A 61 3.50 2.63 -15.99
CA LEU A 61 3.26 1.80 -14.80
C LEU A 61 3.83 2.43 -13.53
N ALA A 62 5.00 3.06 -13.61
CA ALA A 62 5.60 3.81 -12.51
C ALA A 62 4.70 4.98 -12.09
N PHE A 63 4.15 5.71 -13.07
CA PHE A 63 3.19 6.78 -12.81
C PHE A 63 1.91 6.27 -12.13
N LEU A 64 1.40 5.11 -12.55
CA LEU A 64 0.27 4.46 -11.89
C LEU A 64 0.58 4.11 -10.42
N HIS A 65 1.72 3.47 -10.16
CA HIS A 65 2.15 3.18 -8.78
C HIS A 65 2.25 4.45 -7.94
N TYR A 66 2.81 5.52 -8.51
CA TYR A 66 2.86 6.82 -7.86
C TYR A 66 1.46 7.37 -7.53
N LEU A 67 0.48 7.31 -8.45
CA LEU A 67 -0.87 7.81 -8.18
C LEU A 67 -1.60 7.02 -7.09
N VAL A 68 -1.45 5.70 -7.05
CA VAL A 68 -2.05 4.86 -5.99
C VAL A 68 -1.45 5.20 -4.63
N MET A 69 -0.14 5.42 -4.58
CA MET A 69 0.58 5.84 -3.37
C MET A 69 0.19 7.26 -2.93
N LEU A 70 0.03 8.17 -3.89
CA LEU A 70 -0.45 9.53 -3.65
C LEU A 70 -1.83 9.51 -3.02
N GLY A 71 -2.76 8.70 -3.54
CA GLY A 71 -4.13 8.61 -3.04
C GLY A 71 -4.20 8.18 -1.57
N SER A 72 -3.49 7.12 -1.20
CA SER A 72 -3.42 6.64 0.19
C SER A 72 -2.71 7.64 1.12
N THR A 73 -1.63 8.28 0.68
CA THR A 73 -0.93 9.33 1.44
C THR A 73 -1.83 10.53 1.68
N VAL A 74 -2.52 11.02 0.65
CA VAL A 74 -3.46 12.14 0.76
C VAL A 74 -4.60 11.79 1.72
N MET A 75 -5.11 10.56 1.68
CA MET A 75 -6.15 10.10 2.61
C MET A 75 -5.64 10.15 4.07
N LEU A 76 -4.48 9.55 4.34
CA LEU A 76 -3.86 9.53 5.67
C LEU A 76 -3.63 10.95 6.21
N VAL A 77 -3.01 11.81 5.40
CA VAL A 77 -2.69 13.20 5.78
C VAL A 77 -3.97 14.04 5.98
N SER A 78 -5.01 13.80 5.19
CA SER A 78 -6.31 14.46 5.36
C SER A 78 -7.02 14.12 6.67
N ILE A 79 -6.66 13.01 7.31
CA ILE A 79 -7.22 12.60 8.60
C ILE A 79 -6.38 13.18 9.74
N ILE A 80 -5.04 13.05 9.67
CA ILE A 80 -4.17 13.42 10.79
C ILE A 80 -3.93 14.94 10.89
N VAL A 81 -3.71 15.65 9.78
CA VAL A 81 -3.28 17.05 9.83
C VAL A 81 -4.35 17.99 10.39
N PRO A 82 -5.63 17.88 9.98
CA PRO A 82 -6.68 18.69 10.59
C PRO A 82 -6.87 18.39 12.09
N ALA A 83 -6.70 17.13 12.51
CA ALA A 83 -6.78 16.74 13.92
C ALA A 83 -5.67 17.39 14.77
N MET A 84 -4.48 17.59 14.20
CA MET A 84 -3.38 18.31 14.84
C MET A 84 -3.57 19.84 14.86
N GLY A 85 -4.48 20.38 14.04
CA GLY A 85 -4.66 21.84 13.85
C GLY A 85 -3.94 22.43 12.65
N GLY A 86 -3.38 21.61 11.76
CA GLY A 86 -2.75 22.08 10.53
C GLY A 86 -3.77 22.50 9.48
N GLY A 87 -3.45 23.57 8.74
CA GLY A 87 -4.24 24.05 7.61
C GLY A 87 -3.84 23.40 6.27
N PRO A 88 -4.32 23.94 5.15
CA PRO A 88 -3.99 23.45 3.80
C PRO A 88 -2.49 23.51 3.48
N GLY A 89 -1.78 24.54 3.95
CA GLY A 89 -0.34 24.68 3.73
C GLY A 89 0.47 23.61 4.48
N GLU A 90 0.14 23.36 5.74
CA GLU A 90 0.73 22.29 6.56
C GLU A 90 0.41 20.92 5.96
N LYS A 91 -0.82 20.71 5.51
CA LYS A 91 -1.27 19.49 4.84
C LYS A 91 -0.42 19.21 3.60
N ALA A 92 -0.21 20.20 2.73
CA ALA A 92 0.62 20.05 1.54
C ALA A 92 2.07 19.70 1.89
N ARG A 93 2.66 20.38 2.89
CA ARG A 93 4.03 20.12 3.37
C ARG A 93 4.19 18.70 3.90
N VAL A 94 3.20 18.21 4.64
CA VAL A 94 3.21 16.85 5.19
C VAL A 94 3.08 15.82 4.07
N ILE A 95 2.17 16.01 3.09
CA ILE A 95 2.07 15.12 1.91
C ILE A 95 3.41 15.02 1.18
N GLN A 96 4.04 16.16 0.92
CA GLN A 96 5.34 16.21 0.24
C GLN A 96 6.44 15.48 1.02
N ALA A 97 6.47 15.64 2.35
CA ALA A 97 7.42 14.92 3.20
C ALA A 97 7.19 13.40 3.17
N PHE A 98 5.94 12.95 3.27
CA PHE A 98 5.59 11.52 3.19
C PHE A 98 6.01 10.92 1.84
N LEU A 99 5.69 11.56 0.72
CA LEU A 99 6.04 11.07 -0.62
C LEU A 99 7.56 11.01 -0.83
N PHE A 100 8.28 12.04 -0.39
CA PHE A 100 9.73 12.10 -0.55
C PHE A 100 10.43 10.98 0.25
N VAL A 101 10.06 10.81 1.53
CA VAL A 101 10.63 9.76 2.39
C VAL A 101 10.19 8.37 1.94
N SER A 102 8.93 8.20 1.52
CA SER A 102 8.43 6.95 0.91
C SER A 102 9.23 6.56 -0.33
N GLY A 103 9.60 7.52 -1.19
CA GLY A 103 10.45 7.29 -2.34
C GLY A 103 11.85 6.80 -1.95
N ILE A 104 12.49 7.46 -0.97
CA ILE A 104 13.79 7.03 -0.44
C ILE A 104 13.70 5.63 0.16
N ASN A 105 12.71 5.36 1.00
CA ASN A 105 12.52 4.04 1.63
C ASN A 105 12.24 2.96 0.59
N THR A 106 11.48 3.26 -0.45
CA THR A 106 11.24 2.32 -1.57
C THR A 106 12.53 2.01 -2.32
N LEU A 107 13.39 3.01 -2.57
CA LEU A 107 14.71 2.79 -3.16
C LEU A 107 15.60 1.94 -2.26
N LEU A 108 15.66 2.23 -0.96
CA LEU A 108 16.41 1.41 0.00
C LEU A 108 15.90 -0.03 0.06
N GLN A 109 14.59 -0.21 0.04
CA GLN A 109 13.94 -1.51 0.08
C GLN A 109 14.20 -2.34 -1.19
N THR A 110 14.21 -1.70 -2.36
CA THR A 110 14.47 -2.35 -3.65
C THR A 110 15.96 -2.60 -3.91
N LEU A 111 16.87 -1.78 -3.37
CA LEU A 111 18.33 -1.97 -3.54
C LEU A 111 18.94 -2.89 -2.47
N VAL A 112 18.67 -2.59 -1.20
CA VAL A 112 19.30 -3.23 -0.04
C VAL A 112 18.35 -4.19 0.68
N GLY A 113 17.05 -3.87 0.74
CA GLY A 113 16.03 -4.63 1.47
C GLY A 113 15.72 -6.01 0.88
N THR A 114 14.49 -6.23 0.42
CA THR A 114 14.06 -7.51 -0.16
C THR A 114 14.43 -7.67 -1.62
N ARG A 115 14.73 -6.57 -2.34
CA ARG A 115 14.87 -6.55 -3.81
C ARG A 115 13.64 -7.06 -4.56
N LEU A 116 12.52 -7.16 -3.87
CA LEU A 116 11.22 -7.43 -4.47
C LEU A 116 10.61 -6.11 -4.93
N PRO A 117 9.68 -6.14 -5.91
CA PRO A 117 8.95 -4.96 -6.34
C PRO A 117 7.90 -4.54 -5.29
N THR A 118 8.36 -4.12 -4.12
CA THR A 118 7.53 -3.61 -3.02
C THR A 118 7.69 -2.10 -2.89
N VAL A 119 6.55 -1.40 -2.80
CA VAL A 119 6.53 0.04 -2.59
C VAL A 119 6.27 0.31 -1.11
N MET A 120 7.11 1.15 -0.48
CA MET A 120 7.01 1.49 0.94
C MET A 120 6.14 2.72 1.12
N ASN A 121 5.13 2.65 1.99
CA ASN A 121 4.25 3.77 2.31
C ASN A 121 4.11 3.97 3.83
N ALA A 122 3.51 5.09 4.23
CA ALA A 122 3.00 5.26 5.58
C ALA A 122 1.89 4.22 5.88
N SER A 123 2.05 3.48 6.98
CA SER A 123 1.01 2.54 7.43
C SER A 123 -0.13 3.27 8.15
N PHE A 124 -1.36 2.83 7.89
CA PHE A 124 -2.55 3.32 8.58
C PHE A 124 -2.59 2.90 10.06
N ALA A 125 -1.77 1.94 10.48
CA ALA A 125 -1.62 1.56 11.89
C ALA A 125 -1.22 2.77 12.77
N PHE A 126 -0.48 3.72 12.22
CA PHE A 126 -0.03 4.92 12.94
C PHE A 126 -1.11 5.99 13.10
N VAL A 127 -2.24 5.91 12.38
CA VAL A 127 -3.30 6.91 12.46
C VAL A 127 -3.88 6.99 13.86
N VAL A 128 -4.19 5.85 14.50
CA VAL A 128 -4.82 5.84 15.83
C VAL A 128 -3.91 6.45 16.91
N PRO A 129 -2.63 6.04 17.06
CA PRO A 129 -1.72 6.69 18.01
C PRO A 129 -1.53 8.18 17.74
N VAL A 130 -1.39 8.58 16.48
CA VAL A 130 -1.23 9.99 16.09
C VAL A 130 -2.45 10.82 16.51
N LEU A 131 -3.66 10.33 16.27
CA LEU A 131 -4.89 11.02 16.70
C LEU A 131 -5.00 11.07 18.22
N SER A 132 -4.55 10.03 18.92
CA SER A 132 -4.51 10.01 20.38
C SER A 132 -3.61 11.13 20.93
N ILE A 133 -2.40 11.28 20.37
CA ILE A 133 -1.46 12.36 20.71
C ILE A 133 -2.10 13.73 20.40
N ALA A 134 -2.71 13.88 19.23
CA ALA A 134 -3.34 15.14 18.83
C ALA A 134 -4.51 15.55 19.75
N ARG A 135 -5.29 14.57 20.25
CA ARG A 135 -6.42 14.83 21.17
C ARG A 135 -5.99 15.19 22.59
N GLN A 136 -4.77 14.80 23.00
CA GLN A 136 -4.26 15.16 24.31
C GLN A 136 -3.97 16.67 24.42
N PHE A 137 -3.64 17.32 23.31
CA PHE A 137 -3.33 18.75 23.27
C PHE A 137 -4.60 19.56 23.01
N ASN A 138 -5.10 20.26 24.03
CA ASN A 138 -6.31 21.06 23.88
C ASN A 138 -6.04 22.34 23.10
N THR A 139 -7.06 22.84 22.38
CA THR A 139 -6.97 24.11 21.66
C THR A 139 -6.70 25.30 22.57
N ASN A 140 -7.14 25.24 23.84
CA ASN A 140 -7.03 26.34 24.78
C ASN A 140 -5.62 26.50 25.37
N ASP A 141 -4.75 25.50 25.19
CA ASP A 141 -3.39 25.51 25.74
C ASP A 141 -2.39 26.24 24.83
N PHE A 142 -2.80 26.63 23.62
CA PHE A 142 -1.94 27.24 22.60
C PHE A 142 -2.54 28.54 22.06
N GLU A 143 -1.69 29.51 21.76
CA GLU A 143 -2.13 30.80 21.20
C GLU A 143 -2.60 30.66 19.74
N SER A 144 -2.09 29.66 19.01
CA SER A 144 -2.45 29.42 17.61
C SER A 144 -2.58 27.93 17.26
N ASN A 145 -3.47 27.64 16.30
CA ASN A 145 -3.60 26.29 15.74
C ASN A 145 -2.32 25.80 15.06
N HIS A 146 -1.50 26.72 14.52
CA HIS A 146 -0.22 26.40 13.91
C HIS A 146 0.79 25.92 14.96
N GLU A 147 0.84 26.57 16.11
CA GLU A 147 1.69 26.16 17.22
C GLU A 147 1.29 24.79 17.76
N ARG A 148 -0.02 24.54 17.93
CA ARG A 148 -0.53 23.22 18.28
C ARG A 148 -0.10 22.15 17.27
N PHE A 149 -0.19 22.46 15.98
CA PHE A 149 0.26 21.56 14.91
C PHE A 149 1.75 21.25 15.03
N VAL A 150 2.59 22.27 15.18
CA VAL A 150 4.05 22.11 15.31
C VAL A 150 4.41 21.31 16.55
N HIS A 151 3.80 21.62 17.70
CA HIS A 151 4.01 20.90 18.95
C HIS A 151 3.61 19.42 18.84
N THR A 152 2.42 19.16 18.29
CA THR A 152 1.93 17.78 18.08
C THR A 152 2.82 17.01 17.10
N MET A 153 3.30 17.66 16.05
CA MET A 153 4.22 17.05 15.09
C MET A 153 5.56 16.69 15.74
N ARG A 154 6.13 17.57 16.57
CA ARG A 154 7.37 17.31 17.31
C ARG A 154 7.24 16.15 18.31
N ALA A 155 6.10 16.06 19.01
CA ALA A 155 5.79 14.93 19.90
C ALA A 155 5.63 13.63 19.11
N THR A 156 4.92 13.68 17.98
CA THR A 156 4.75 12.54 17.07
C THR A 156 6.10 12.05 16.53
N GLN A 157 6.99 12.96 16.12
CA GLN A 157 8.33 12.63 15.66
C GLN A 157 9.18 11.94 16.73
N GLY A 158 9.17 12.46 17.97
CA GLY A 158 9.90 11.84 19.07
C GLY A 158 9.40 10.42 19.37
N ALA A 159 8.08 10.24 19.40
CA ALA A 159 7.46 8.93 19.60
C ALA A 159 7.76 7.96 18.44
N LEU A 160 7.76 8.44 17.19
CA LEU A 160 8.13 7.63 16.02
C LEU A 160 9.59 7.19 16.07
N ILE A 161 10.52 8.06 16.49
CA ILE A 161 11.95 7.70 16.63
C ILE A 161 12.12 6.54 17.61
N VAL A 162 11.47 6.61 18.78
CA VAL A 162 11.52 5.53 19.78
C VAL A 162 10.93 4.23 19.22
N ALA A 163 9.81 4.33 18.51
CA ALA A 163 9.17 3.17 17.89
C ALA A 163 10.02 2.57 16.76
N SER A 164 10.71 3.40 15.96
CA SER A 164 11.65 2.94 14.92
C SER A 164 12.85 2.23 15.52
N ILE A 165 13.36 2.65 16.69
CA ILE A 165 14.42 1.92 17.40
C ILE A 165 13.95 0.52 17.77
N LEU A 166 12.71 0.39 18.28
CA LEU A 166 12.12 -0.92 18.53
C LEU A 166 12.02 -1.73 17.24
N ASN A 167 11.56 -1.13 16.13
CA ASN A 167 11.45 -1.83 14.85
C ASN A 167 12.82 -2.33 14.35
N MET A 168 13.87 -1.52 14.48
CA MET A 168 15.24 -1.91 14.13
C MET A 168 15.73 -3.06 15.00
N ILE A 169 15.50 -3.02 16.31
CA ILE A 169 15.87 -4.11 17.22
C ILE A 169 15.14 -5.39 16.83
N LEU A 170 13.82 -5.33 16.62
CA LEU A 170 13.01 -6.49 16.23
C LEU A 170 13.43 -7.02 14.85
N GLY A 171 13.58 -6.13 13.87
CA GLY A 171 13.93 -6.44 12.49
C GLY A 171 15.32 -7.05 12.37
N TYR A 172 16.36 -6.42 12.91
CA TYR A 172 17.72 -6.96 12.85
C TYR A 172 17.97 -8.12 13.83
N SER A 173 17.09 -8.31 14.82
CA SER A 173 17.14 -9.53 15.63
C SER A 173 16.81 -10.76 14.78
N ARG A 174 17.41 -11.90 15.15
CA ARG A 174 16.99 -13.21 14.61
C ARG A 174 15.59 -13.62 15.09
N ALA A 175 15.00 -12.90 16.04
CA ALA A 175 13.71 -13.22 16.62
C ALA A 175 12.58 -13.04 15.59
N TRP A 176 12.58 -11.94 14.84
CA TRP A 176 11.55 -11.71 13.81
C TRP A 176 11.63 -12.77 12.71
N GLY A 177 12.83 -13.16 12.28
CA GLY A 177 13.01 -14.21 11.27
C GLY A 177 12.55 -15.59 11.76
N ALA A 178 12.75 -15.91 13.04
CA ALA A 178 12.24 -17.15 13.65
C ALA A 178 10.72 -17.14 13.77
N PHE A 179 10.14 -16.00 14.15
CA PHE A 179 8.70 -15.80 14.22
C PHE A 179 8.07 -15.86 12.82
N ALA A 180 8.72 -15.27 11.82
CA ALA A 180 8.19 -15.19 10.48
C ALA A 180 8.09 -16.55 9.77
N LYS A 181 8.90 -17.52 10.15
CA LYS A 181 8.76 -18.91 9.69
C LYS A 181 7.44 -19.56 10.11
N LYS A 182 6.80 -19.03 11.15
CA LYS A 182 5.49 -19.52 11.65
C LYS A 182 4.32 -18.91 10.89
N PHE A 183 4.55 -17.91 10.02
CA PHE A 183 3.49 -17.36 9.19
C PHE A 183 3.06 -18.38 8.14
N SER A 184 1.88 -18.95 8.35
CA SER A 184 1.16 -19.74 7.36
C SER A 184 0.17 -18.85 6.60
N PRO A 185 -0.17 -19.16 5.33
CA PRO A 185 -1.27 -18.50 4.62
C PRO A 185 -2.58 -18.41 5.43
N VAL A 186 -2.81 -19.38 6.33
CA VAL A 186 -3.97 -19.40 7.24
C VAL A 186 -3.99 -18.22 8.21
N ILE A 187 -2.82 -17.72 8.64
CA ILE A 187 -2.68 -16.55 9.52
C ILE A 187 -2.66 -15.27 8.70
N MET A 188 -1.99 -15.27 7.55
CA MET A 188 -1.79 -14.06 6.75
C MET A 188 -3.06 -13.58 6.07
N THR A 189 -3.91 -14.50 5.60
CA THR A 189 -5.17 -14.17 4.92
C THR A 189 -6.09 -13.31 5.78
N PRO A 190 -6.47 -13.70 7.02
CA PRO A 190 -7.34 -12.87 7.84
C PRO A 190 -6.70 -11.52 8.21
N VAL A 191 -5.38 -11.46 8.44
CA VAL A 191 -4.69 -10.19 8.73
C VAL A 191 -4.81 -9.23 7.55
N VAL A 192 -4.51 -9.69 6.33
CA VAL A 192 -4.63 -8.87 5.12
C VAL A 192 -6.09 -8.45 4.87
N CYS A 193 -7.05 -9.34 5.11
CA CYS A 193 -8.47 -9.02 5.02
C CYS A 193 -8.88 -7.92 6.01
N VAL A 194 -8.43 -7.99 7.26
CA VAL A 194 -8.75 -6.98 8.29
C VAL A 194 -8.13 -5.63 7.94
N VAL A 195 -6.87 -5.61 7.45
CA VAL A 195 -6.23 -4.37 6.98
C VAL A 195 -7.02 -3.77 5.81
N GLY A 196 -7.40 -4.58 4.81
CA GLY A 196 -8.18 -4.14 3.67
C GLY A 196 -9.57 -3.60 4.05
N LEU A 197 -10.29 -4.32 4.92
CA LEU A 197 -11.60 -3.87 5.44
C LEU A 197 -11.48 -2.59 6.28
N GLY A 198 -10.40 -2.44 7.06
CA GLY A 198 -10.11 -1.23 7.81
C GLY A 198 -9.91 -0.02 6.91
N LEU A 199 -9.14 -0.17 5.82
CA LEU A 199 -8.98 0.90 4.82
C LEU A 199 -10.31 1.23 4.12
N PHE A 200 -11.12 0.23 3.82
CA PHE A 200 -12.44 0.44 3.23
C PHE A 200 -13.36 1.25 4.15
N GLN A 201 -13.39 0.95 5.44
CA GLN A 201 -14.18 1.70 6.42
C GLN A 201 -13.75 3.17 6.54
N ILE A 202 -12.48 3.48 6.28
CA ILE A 202 -11.96 4.86 6.31
C ILE A 202 -12.23 5.58 4.98
N GLY A 203 -12.03 4.90 3.86
CA GLY A 203 -12.12 5.47 2.51
C GLY A 203 -13.54 5.64 2.01
N PHE A 204 -14.41 4.64 2.21
CA PHE A 204 -15.79 4.66 1.68
C PHE A 204 -16.62 5.86 2.19
N PRO A 205 -16.56 6.25 3.48
CA PRO A 205 -17.23 7.46 3.94
C PRO A 205 -16.73 8.75 3.28
N GLN A 206 -15.48 8.81 2.80
CA GLN A 206 -14.98 9.98 2.10
C GLN A 206 -15.64 10.12 0.71
N VAL A 207 -15.87 9.00 0.02
CA VAL A 207 -16.60 8.98 -1.25
C VAL A 207 -18.04 9.46 -1.05
N GLY A 208 -18.68 9.07 0.06
CA GLY A 208 -20.03 9.49 0.42
C GLY A 208 -20.19 10.98 0.76
N LYS A 209 -19.12 11.70 1.07
CA LYS A 209 -19.19 13.16 1.33
C LYS A 209 -19.59 13.97 0.09
N CYS A 210 -19.31 13.42 -1.09
CA CYS A 210 -19.75 13.98 -2.36
C CYS A 210 -20.32 12.87 -3.24
N VAL A 211 -21.56 12.46 -2.96
CA VAL A 211 -22.22 11.34 -3.65
C VAL A 211 -22.31 11.55 -5.17
N GLU A 212 -22.47 12.80 -5.62
CA GLU A 212 -22.60 13.16 -7.04
C GLU A 212 -21.33 12.86 -7.85
N ILE A 213 -20.14 12.92 -7.24
CA ILE A 213 -18.87 12.58 -7.89
C ILE A 213 -18.48 11.13 -7.54
N GLY A 214 -18.74 10.72 -6.30
CA GLY A 214 -18.37 9.41 -5.79
C GLY A 214 -19.13 8.24 -6.44
N LEU A 215 -20.43 8.39 -6.70
CA LEU A 215 -21.23 7.33 -7.32
C LEU A 215 -20.84 7.08 -8.79
N PRO A 216 -20.67 8.12 -9.64
CA PRO A 216 -20.10 7.94 -10.98
C PRO A 216 -18.70 7.33 -10.95
N MET A 217 -17.85 7.69 -9.98
CA MET A 217 -16.53 7.08 -9.84
C MET A 217 -16.61 5.56 -9.61
N LEU A 218 -17.50 5.10 -8.72
CA LEU A 218 -17.66 3.68 -8.44
C LEU A 218 -18.23 2.92 -9.64
N ILE A 219 -19.27 3.47 -10.29
CA ILE A 219 -19.86 2.87 -11.49
C ILE A 219 -18.82 2.79 -12.60
N LEU A 220 -18.10 3.88 -12.86
CA LEU A 220 -17.07 3.92 -13.88
C LEU A 220 -15.94 2.92 -13.58
N ALA A 221 -15.49 2.83 -12.32
CA ALA A 221 -14.49 1.85 -11.93
C ALA A 221 -14.93 0.41 -12.25
N ILE A 222 -16.18 0.04 -11.92
CA ILE A 222 -16.72 -1.30 -12.22
C ILE A 222 -16.81 -1.52 -13.73
N VAL A 223 -17.36 -0.57 -14.47
CA VAL A 223 -17.53 -0.69 -15.93
C VAL A 223 -16.18 -0.81 -16.65
N VAL A 224 -15.22 0.04 -16.31
CA VAL A 224 -13.90 0.06 -16.98
C VAL A 224 -13.03 -1.11 -16.53
N GLN A 225 -13.15 -1.61 -15.29
CA GLN A 225 -12.35 -2.74 -14.80
C GLN A 225 -12.91 -4.11 -15.16
N GLN A 226 -14.24 -4.29 -15.19
CA GLN A 226 -14.86 -5.60 -15.36
C GLN A 226 -15.50 -5.76 -16.74
N TYR A 227 -16.25 -4.76 -17.20
CA TYR A 227 -17.02 -4.87 -18.44
C TYR A 227 -16.16 -4.61 -19.68
N ALA A 228 -15.31 -3.58 -19.65
CA ALA A 228 -14.48 -3.22 -20.79
C ALA A 228 -13.49 -4.33 -21.20
N PRO A 229 -12.74 -4.99 -20.30
CA PRO A 229 -11.85 -6.08 -20.69
C PRO A 229 -12.60 -7.29 -21.25
N LEU A 230 -13.78 -7.61 -20.70
CA LEU A 230 -14.62 -8.73 -21.17
C LEU A 230 -15.15 -8.48 -22.59
N TYR A 231 -15.64 -7.26 -22.86
CA TYR A 231 -16.16 -6.85 -24.15
C TYR A 231 -15.05 -6.76 -25.22
N PHE A 232 -13.95 -6.07 -24.91
CA PHE A 232 -12.86 -5.84 -25.87
C PHE A 232 -11.96 -7.06 -26.08
N ARG A 233 -11.99 -8.06 -25.18
CA ARG A 233 -11.28 -9.34 -25.36
C ARG A 233 -11.67 -10.06 -26.65
N HIS A 234 -12.87 -9.83 -27.18
CA HIS A 234 -13.34 -10.47 -28.42
C HIS A 234 -12.97 -9.69 -29.69
N ILE A 235 -12.56 -8.42 -29.57
CA ILE A 235 -12.41 -7.50 -30.71
C ILE A 235 -10.96 -7.06 -30.91
N HIS A 236 -10.22 -6.75 -29.83
CA HIS A 236 -8.86 -6.21 -29.96
C HIS A 236 -7.99 -6.46 -28.72
N GLU A 237 -7.03 -7.39 -28.84
CA GLU A 237 -6.11 -7.76 -27.74
C GLU A 237 -5.30 -6.57 -27.18
N ARG A 238 -4.90 -5.62 -28.05
CA ARG A 238 -4.16 -4.42 -27.61
C ARG A 238 -5.01 -3.49 -26.75
N THR A 239 -6.30 -3.38 -27.02
CA THR A 239 -7.19 -2.47 -26.28
C THR A 239 -7.50 -3.06 -24.90
N THR A 240 -7.71 -4.38 -24.84
CA THR A 240 -7.86 -5.12 -23.57
C THR A 240 -6.63 -4.94 -22.67
N PHE A 241 -5.44 -5.04 -23.24
CA PHE A 241 -4.18 -4.83 -22.51
C PHE A 241 -4.04 -3.42 -21.93
N LEU A 242 -4.49 -2.39 -22.65
CA LEU A 242 -4.47 -1.01 -22.16
C LEU A 242 -5.46 -0.80 -21.02
N PHE A 243 -6.69 -1.31 -21.14
CA PHE A 243 -7.70 -1.20 -20.09
C PHE A 243 -7.31 -1.99 -18.84
N GLU A 244 -6.81 -3.22 -18.97
CA GLU A 244 -6.44 -4.06 -17.82
C GLU A 244 -5.33 -3.42 -16.97
N ARG A 245 -4.38 -2.72 -17.59
CA ARG A 245 -3.23 -2.11 -16.88
C ARG A 245 -3.47 -0.66 -16.46
N TYR A 246 -4.17 0.13 -17.27
CA TYR A 246 -4.31 1.58 -17.06
C TYR A 246 -5.73 2.03 -16.70
N SER A 247 -6.66 1.10 -16.46
CA SER A 247 -8.05 1.41 -16.09
C SER A 247 -8.14 2.44 -14.95
N LEU A 248 -7.33 2.31 -13.91
CA LEU A 248 -7.33 3.27 -12.80
C LEU A 248 -6.95 4.69 -13.23
N LEU A 249 -5.95 4.86 -14.11
CA LEU A 249 -5.56 6.18 -14.62
C LEU A 249 -6.70 6.81 -15.43
N LEU A 250 -7.34 6.03 -16.30
CA LEU A 250 -8.46 6.47 -17.12
C LEU A 250 -9.65 6.89 -16.24
N CYS A 251 -10.00 6.08 -15.25
CA CYS A 251 -11.07 6.40 -14.31
C CYS A 251 -10.80 7.70 -13.56
N ILE A 252 -9.59 7.88 -13.01
CA ILE A 252 -9.22 9.11 -12.30
C ILE A 252 -9.29 10.32 -13.23
N GLY A 253 -8.77 10.21 -14.45
CA GLY A 253 -8.80 11.31 -15.44
C GLY A 253 -10.23 11.72 -15.84
N ILE A 254 -11.10 10.74 -16.11
CA ILE A 254 -12.50 10.99 -16.49
C ILE A 254 -13.29 11.61 -15.33
N VAL A 255 -13.16 11.05 -14.12
CA VAL A 255 -13.87 11.56 -12.93
C VAL A 255 -13.39 12.98 -12.58
N TRP A 256 -12.09 13.25 -12.69
CA TRP A 256 -11.57 14.60 -12.48
C TRP A 256 -12.10 15.59 -13.51
N ALA A 257 -12.12 15.22 -14.80
CA ALA A 257 -12.68 16.06 -15.86
C ALA A 257 -14.17 16.35 -15.62
N PHE A 258 -14.94 15.33 -15.23
CA PHE A 258 -16.35 15.47 -14.86
C PHE A 258 -16.54 16.42 -13.68
N ALA A 259 -15.75 16.26 -12.62
CA ALA A 259 -15.78 17.14 -11.45
C ALA A 259 -15.40 18.61 -11.79
N ALA A 260 -14.45 18.79 -12.70
CA ALA A 260 -14.04 20.11 -13.19
C ALA A 260 -15.17 20.79 -13.99
N ILE A 261 -15.87 20.04 -14.84
CA ILE A 261 -17.02 20.54 -15.61
C ILE A 261 -18.17 20.94 -14.67
N LEU A 262 -18.52 20.10 -13.69
CA LEU A 262 -19.56 20.42 -12.69
C LEU A 262 -19.20 21.66 -11.86
N THR A 263 -17.91 21.82 -11.52
CA THR A 263 -17.42 23.00 -10.82
C THR A 263 -17.54 24.26 -11.70
N ALA A 264 -17.15 24.18 -12.97
CA ALA A 264 -17.25 25.31 -13.91
C ALA A 264 -18.70 25.68 -14.26
N ALA A 265 -19.60 24.70 -14.33
CA ALA A 265 -21.02 24.90 -14.54
C ALA A 265 -21.75 25.54 -13.35
N GLY A 266 -21.06 25.73 -12.21
CA GLY A 266 -21.60 26.42 -11.04
C GLY A 266 -22.59 25.59 -10.21
N ALA A 267 -22.68 24.27 -10.43
CA ALA A 267 -23.59 23.38 -9.71
C ALA A 267 -23.42 23.46 -8.18
N TYR A 268 -22.20 23.77 -7.72
CA TYR A 268 -21.85 23.86 -6.30
C TYR A 268 -21.80 25.29 -5.73
N ASN A 269 -22.26 26.32 -6.44
CA ASN A 269 -22.15 27.71 -5.94
C ASN A 269 -23.17 28.04 -4.84
N HIS A 270 -24.32 27.37 -4.81
CA HIS A 270 -25.41 27.63 -3.86
C HIS A 270 -25.56 26.57 -2.75
N VAL A 271 -24.66 25.59 -2.69
CA VAL A 271 -24.71 24.51 -1.68
C VAL A 271 -23.94 24.87 -0.41
N SER A 272 -24.13 24.09 0.66
CA SER A 272 -23.45 24.31 1.95
C SER A 272 -21.93 24.37 1.83
N LEU A 273 -21.26 25.18 2.66
CA LEU A 273 -19.79 25.34 2.64
C LEU A 273 -19.04 24.00 2.79
N LYS A 274 -19.58 23.07 3.57
CA LYS A 274 -19.02 21.73 3.76
C LYS A 274 -19.08 20.90 2.46
N THR A 275 -20.19 20.98 1.73
CA THR A 275 -20.33 20.35 0.41
C THR A 275 -19.40 21.00 -0.60
N GLN A 276 -19.27 22.34 -0.57
CA GLN A 276 -18.33 23.05 -1.45
C GLN A 276 -16.87 22.64 -1.22
N GLN A 277 -16.46 22.41 0.03
CA GLN A 277 -15.10 21.97 0.35
C GLN A 277 -14.77 20.55 -0.15
N HIS A 278 -15.77 19.68 -0.27
CA HIS A 278 -15.57 18.29 -0.67
C HIS A 278 -15.85 18.03 -2.16
N CYS A 279 -16.81 18.74 -2.75
CA CYS A 279 -17.24 18.52 -4.13
C CYS A 279 -16.56 19.45 -5.15
N ARG A 280 -16.03 20.60 -4.72
CA ARG A 280 -15.44 21.59 -5.63
C ARG A 280 -13.95 21.36 -5.81
N THR A 281 -13.48 21.40 -7.06
CA THR A 281 -12.07 21.08 -7.42
C THR A 281 -11.06 22.16 -7.02
N ASP A 282 -11.50 23.39 -6.81
CA ASP A 282 -10.68 24.58 -6.58
C ASP A 282 -10.54 25.00 -5.10
N LYS A 283 -11.31 24.41 -4.19
CA LYS A 283 -11.31 24.72 -2.74
C LYS A 283 -10.26 23.97 -1.93
N SER A 284 -9.39 23.19 -2.59
CA SER A 284 -8.33 22.45 -1.89
C SER A 284 -7.23 23.37 -1.35
N PHE A 285 -6.99 24.53 -2.00
CA PHE A 285 -5.94 25.52 -1.69
C PHE A 285 -4.51 24.97 -1.53
N LEU A 286 -4.28 23.69 -1.86
CA LEU A 286 -3.00 23.01 -1.71
C LEU A 286 -1.94 23.62 -2.63
N ILE A 287 -2.30 23.89 -3.89
CA ILE A 287 -1.38 24.43 -4.89
C ILE A 287 -0.98 25.88 -4.61
N SER A 288 -1.91 26.69 -4.09
CA SER A 288 -1.67 28.10 -3.77
C SER A 288 -0.84 28.28 -2.49
N SER A 289 -0.98 27.35 -1.54
CA SER A 289 -0.29 27.43 -0.24
C SER A 289 1.09 26.77 -0.23
N ALA A 290 1.45 26.02 -1.28
CA ALA A 290 2.67 25.23 -1.33
C ALA A 290 3.78 25.97 -2.12
N PRO A 291 5.03 25.97 -1.62
CA PRO A 291 6.17 26.46 -2.39
C PRO A 291 6.47 25.53 -3.58
N TRP A 292 6.92 26.10 -4.69
CA TRP A 292 7.22 25.38 -5.94
C TRP A 292 8.29 24.30 -5.78
N ILE A 293 9.37 24.59 -5.05
CA ILE A 293 10.43 23.62 -4.74
C ILE A 293 10.69 23.70 -3.24
N LYS A 294 10.61 22.55 -2.57
CA LYS A 294 10.99 22.42 -1.17
C LYS A 294 11.61 21.05 -0.93
N ILE A 295 12.79 21.05 -0.32
CA ILE A 295 13.44 19.81 0.08
C ILE A 295 13.04 19.53 1.53
N SER A 296 12.53 18.33 1.79
CA SER A 296 12.21 17.88 3.14
C SER A 296 13.50 17.49 3.85
N TYR A 297 13.92 18.29 4.83
CA TYR A 297 15.07 18.02 5.68
C TYR A 297 14.62 17.45 7.03
N PRO A 298 15.45 16.63 7.71
CA PRO A 298 15.12 16.10 9.02
C PRO A 298 14.88 17.23 10.03
N PHE A 299 13.92 17.03 10.95
CA PHE A 299 13.59 17.98 12.03
C PHE A 299 13.12 19.38 11.58
N HIS A 300 12.55 19.52 10.38
CA HIS A 300 12.04 20.82 9.91
C HIS A 300 10.87 21.43 10.71
N TRP A 301 10.22 20.64 11.57
CA TRP A 301 9.19 21.12 12.51
C TRP A 301 9.77 21.44 13.90
N GLY A 302 11.09 21.36 14.09
CA GLY A 302 11.77 21.60 15.36
C GLY A 302 12.30 20.31 16.02
N PRO A 303 12.95 20.43 17.18
CA PRO A 303 13.53 19.28 17.87
C PRO A 303 12.43 18.36 18.43
N PRO A 304 12.63 17.02 18.36
CA PRO A 304 11.63 16.05 18.77
C PRO A 304 11.39 16.10 20.28
N ILE A 305 10.14 15.86 20.69
CA ILE A 305 9.75 15.81 22.09
C ILE A 305 9.51 14.35 22.46
N PHE A 306 10.22 13.87 23.47
CA PHE A 306 10.13 12.47 23.91
C PHE A 306 9.23 12.35 25.12
N THR A 307 8.09 11.69 24.94
CA THR A 307 7.15 11.36 26.01
C THR A 307 6.90 9.86 26.03
N ALA A 308 7.02 9.24 27.20
CA ALA A 308 6.89 7.79 27.34
C ALA A 308 5.49 7.28 26.91
N GLY A 309 4.43 7.98 27.32
CA GLY A 309 3.05 7.60 26.95
C GLY A 309 2.78 7.60 25.46
N HIS A 310 3.30 8.60 24.73
CA HIS A 310 3.18 8.68 23.26
C HIS A 310 3.97 7.57 22.58
N SER A 311 5.16 7.27 23.10
CA SER A 311 6.06 6.26 22.54
C SER A 311 5.46 4.85 22.64
N PHE A 312 4.83 4.50 23.77
CA PHE A 312 4.22 3.19 23.95
C PHE A 312 3.09 2.91 22.94
N GLY A 313 2.24 3.92 22.68
CA GLY A 313 1.20 3.81 21.64
C GLY A 313 1.79 3.59 20.23
N MET A 314 2.89 4.27 19.91
CA MET A 314 3.59 4.11 18.62
C MET A 314 4.29 2.75 18.47
N MET A 315 4.80 2.18 19.56
CA MET A 315 5.40 0.84 19.55
C MET A 315 4.39 -0.24 19.11
N GLY A 316 3.14 -0.13 19.55
CA GLY A 316 2.06 -1.04 19.12
C GLY A 316 1.79 -0.94 17.61
N ALA A 317 1.75 0.29 17.06
CA ALA A 317 1.57 0.50 15.63
C ALA A 317 2.75 -0.02 14.80
N VAL A 318 3.97 0.10 15.31
CA VAL A 318 5.16 -0.52 14.69
C VAL A 318 5.01 -2.02 14.55
N LEU A 319 4.58 -2.72 15.62
CA LEU A 319 4.37 -4.17 15.54
C LEU A 319 3.37 -4.51 14.43
N VAL A 320 2.22 -3.85 14.40
CA VAL A 320 1.19 -4.06 13.36
C VAL A 320 1.77 -3.82 11.97
N SER A 321 2.55 -2.76 11.78
CA SER A 321 3.24 -2.43 10.52
C SER A 321 4.25 -3.51 10.12
N SER A 322 4.98 -4.12 11.06
CA SER A 322 5.91 -5.22 10.78
C SER A 322 5.16 -6.49 10.31
N PHE A 323 4.00 -6.79 10.91
CA PHE A 323 3.12 -7.89 10.47
C PHE A 323 2.57 -7.65 9.06
N GLU A 324 2.03 -6.45 8.80
CA GLU A 324 1.49 -6.02 7.51
C GLU A 324 2.56 -6.13 6.41
N SER A 325 3.75 -5.57 6.67
CA SER A 325 4.91 -5.60 5.78
C SER A 325 5.36 -7.03 5.48
N THR A 326 5.39 -7.91 6.48
CA THR A 326 5.73 -9.32 6.27
C THR A 326 4.74 -10.01 5.33
N GLY A 327 3.44 -9.76 5.50
CA GLY A 327 2.40 -10.26 4.61
C GLY A 327 2.52 -9.74 3.19
N ALA A 328 2.80 -8.45 3.05
CA ALA A 328 3.04 -7.83 1.75
C ALA A 328 4.23 -8.48 1.04
N HIS A 329 5.34 -8.76 1.74
CA HIS A 329 6.50 -9.44 1.14
C HIS A 329 6.18 -10.84 0.63
N PHE A 330 5.44 -11.65 1.41
CA PHE A 330 5.01 -12.97 0.96
C PHE A 330 4.03 -12.90 -0.22
N ALA A 331 3.07 -11.97 -0.18
CA ALA A 331 2.11 -11.76 -1.26
C ALA A 331 2.81 -11.29 -2.54
N THR A 332 3.72 -10.32 -2.44
CA THR A 332 4.49 -9.80 -3.57
C THR A 332 5.41 -10.86 -4.15
N ALA A 333 6.09 -11.67 -3.33
CA ALA A 333 6.91 -12.78 -3.84
C ALA A 333 6.06 -13.75 -4.66
N ARG A 334 4.87 -14.11 -4.18
CA ARG A 334 3.93 -14.98 -4.89
C ARG A 334 3.42 -14.36 -6.18
N LEU A 335 2.95 -13.10 -6.14
CA LEU A 335 2.42 -12.38 -7.31
C LEU A 335 3.48 -12.10 -8.37
N ALA A 336 4.74 -11.92 -7.97
CA ALA A 336 5.86 -11.71 -8.87
C ALA A 336 6.45 -13.01 -9.44
N GLY A 337 5.93 -14.19 -9.05
CA GLY A 337 6.50 -15.49 -9.41
C GLY A 337 7.93 -15.69 -8.89
N ALA A 338 8.27 -15.05 -7.76
CA ALA A 338 9.56 -15.18 -7.11
C ALA A 338 9.51 -16.24 -5.99
N THR A 339 10.67 -16.75 -5.58
CA THR A 339 10.74 -17.62 -4.41
C THR A 339 10.39 -16.86 -3.13
N PRO A 340 9.73 -17.51 -2.14
CA PRO A 340 9.45 -16.89 -0.86
C PRO A 340 10.74 -16.35 -0.22
N PRO A 341 10.74 -15.10 0.29
CA PRO A 341 11.95 -14.49 0.80
C PRO A 341 12.46 -15.28 2.02
N PRO A 342 13.75 -15.63 2.07
CA PRO A 342 14.30 -16.33 3.22
C PRO A 342 14.29 -15.42 4.45
N ALA A 343 14.24 -16.02 5.65
CA ALA A 343 14.07 -15.30 6.91
C ALA A 343 15.08 -14.16 7.12
N HIS A 344 16.32 -14.30 6.63
CA HIS A 344 17.35 -13.26 6.76
C HIS A 344 17.11 -12.02 5.88
N VAL A 345 16.48 -12.19 4.71
CA VAL A 345 16.08 -11.09 3.83
C VAL A 345 14.89 -10.35 4.42
N LEU A 346 13.96 -11.10 5.01
CA LEU A 346 12.79 -10.53 5.67
C LEU A 346 13.18 -9.71 6.91
N THR A 347 14.03 -10.24 7.79
CA THR A 347 14.55 -9.51 8.96
C THR A 347 15.25 -8.22 8.55
N ARG A 348 16.09 -8.28 7.51
CA ARG A 348 16.78 -7.11 6.97
C ARG A 348 15.80 -6.05 6.47
N SER A 349 14.76 -6.46 5.75
CA SER A 349 13.74 -5.55 5.27
C SER A 349 12.94 -4.90 6.39
N ILE A 350 12.51 -5.67 7.39
CA ILE A 350 11.75 -5.12 8.52
C ILE A 350 12.62 -4.16 9.35
N GLY A 351 13.92 -4.44 9.48
CA GLY A 351 14.85 -3.53 10.15
C GLY A 351 15.17 -2.25 9.37
N LEU A 352 15.01 -2.27 8.04
CA LEU A 352 15.18 -1.09 7.16
C LEU A 352 13.91 -0.24 7.03
N GLN A 353 12.76 -0.77 7.43
CA GLN A 353 11.46 -0.10 7.45
C GLN A 353 11.36 0.87 8.62
#